data_AF-A0A3D5CIE1-F1
#
_entry.id   AF-A0A3D5CIE1-F1
#
_cell.length_a   1.000
_cell.length_b   1.000
_cell.length_c   1.000
_cell.angle_alpha   90.00
_cell.angle_beta   90.00
_cell.angle_gamma   90.00
#
_symmetry.space_group_name_H-M   'P 1'
#
loop_
_entity.id
_entity.type
_entity.pdbx_description
1 polymer ?
#
loop_
_entity_poly.entity_id
_entity_poly.type
_entity_poly.pdbx_seq_one_letter_code
_entity_poly.pdbx_strand_id
1 'polypeptide(L)'
;PVETAESWVTLGATIEPQQGYPWRIRVETTFALGADGLTQRVKATNLSHDFAPWGTGPHPYLVAPGDLDDWTLTLPAAQVLTVTPDRLSPVGLQPVTADAERFDFREPRTLGAVMIDHAYTDLVRDRDGLVTARVTDAQGVGAAITWDSRCPWVQVHTADQPGGPEAPGHRAGLAVEPMT
;
A
#
# COMPACT_ATOMS: atom_id res chain seq x y z
N PRO A 1 6.02 6.20 -22.60
CA PRO A 1 7.20 6.32 -21.71
C PRO A 1 7.92 7.63 -22.04
N VAL A 2 8.41 8.35 -21.03
CA VAL A 2 9.21 9.57 -21.23
C VAL A 2 10.70 9.26 -21.32
N GLU A 3 11.13 8.15 -20.73
CA GLU A 3 12.51 7.65 -20.80
C GLU A 3 12.53 6.13 -20.58
N THR A 4 13.47 5.42 -21.19
CA THR A 4 13.59 3.96 -21.11
C THR A 4 15.06 3.53 -21.18
N ALA A 5 15.42 2.49 -20.44
CA ALA A 5 16.66 1.74 -20.60
C ALA A 5 16.40 0.24 -20.45
N GLU A 6 17.45 -0.58 -20.48
CA GLU A 6 17.35 -2.04 -20.40
C GLU A 6 16.61 -2.52 -19.13
N SER A 7 16.89 -1.92 -17.98
CA SER A 7 16.38 -2.36 -16.68
C SER A 7 15.40 -1.38 -16.03
N TRP A 8 15.00 -0.30 -16.71
CA TRP A 8 14.06 0.66 -16.13
C TRP A 8 13.28 1.46 -17.17
N VAL A 9 12.11 1.96 -16.75
CA VAL A 9 11.24 2.82 -17.54
C VAL A 9 10.68 3.95 -16.68
N THR A 10 10.66 5.16 -17.22
CA THR A 10 9.93 6.28 -16.64
C THR A 10 8.67 6.56 -17.45
N LEU A 11 7.53 6.54 -16.78
CA LEU A 11 6.24 6.92 -17.32
C LEU A 11 5.89 8.32 -16.83
N GLY A 12 5.31 9.13 -17.72
CA GLY A 12 4.95 10.51 -17.42
C GLY A 12 3.50 10.81 -17.76
N ALA A 13 2.80 11.46 -16.83
CA ALA A 13 1.51 12.10 -17.07
C ALA A 13 1.50 13.54 -16.50
N THR A 14 0.57 14.36 -17.00
CA THR A 14 0.25 15.67 -16.44
C THR A 14 -1.21 15.66 -16.02
N ILE A 15 -1.47 15.98 -14.76
CA ILE A 15 -2.81 16.29 -14.26
C ILE A 15 -3.06 17.75 -14.62
N GLU A 16 -4.00 17.98 -15.54
CA GLU A 16 -4.42 19.33 -15.90
C GLU A 16 -5.45 19.88 -14.89
N PRO A 17 -5.49 21.20 -14.67
CA PRO A 17 -6.48 21.82 -13.77
C PRO A 17 -7.91 21.44 -14.15
N GLN A 18 -8.71 21.06 -13.15
CA GLN A 18 -10.11 20.68 -13.33
C GLN A 18 -10.97 21.09 -12.14
N GLN A 19 -12.30 20.94 -12.28
CA GLN A 19 -13.22 21.23 -11.18
C GLN A 19 -12.88 20.40 -9.94
N GLY A 20 -12.69 21.07 -8.80
CA GLY A 20 -12.31 20.43 -7.53
C GLY A 20 -10.81 20.21 -7.33
N TYR A 21 -9.98 20.33 -8.38
CA TYR A 21 -8.52 20.24 -8.29
C TYR A 21 -7.86 21.20 -9.31
N PRO A 22 -7.78 22.51 -9.00
CA PRO A 22 -7.34 23.56 -9.92
C PRO A 22 -5.80 23.68 -10.08
N TRP A 23 -5.03 22.66 -9.73
CA TRP A 23 -3.56 22.66 -9.85
C TRP A 23 -3.09 21.80 -11.01
N ARG A 24 -2.00 22.22 -11.64
CA ARG A 24 -1.34 21.49 -12.73
C ARG A 24 -0.14 20.73 -12.17
N ILE A 25 -0.20 19.40 -12.17
CA ILE A 25 0.85 18.55 -11.58
C ILE A 25 1.46 17.64 -12.64
N ARG A 26 2.79 17.70 -12.81
CA ARG A 26 3.54 16.72 -13.61
C ARG A 26 3.93 15.54 -12.73
N VAL A 27 3.53 14.33 -13.10
CA VAL A 27 3.84 13.10 -12.36
C VAL A 27 4.74 12.21 -13.20
N GLU A 28 5.87 11.80 -12.64
CA GLU A 28 6.83 10.89 -13.26
C GLU A 28 7.02 9.69 -12.35
N THR A 29 6.76 8.50 -12.87
CA THR A 29 6.93 7.24 -12.14
C THR A 29 8.00 6.43 -12.84
N THR A 30 9.11 6.20 -12.16
CA THR A 30 10.19 5.34 -12.61
C THR A 30 10.06 3.96 -11.97
N PHE A 31 10.08 2.93 -12.81
CA PHE A 31 10.16 1.53 -12.40
C PHE A 31 11.54 1.01 -12.80
N ALA A 32 12.32 0.51 -11.84
CA ALA A 32 13.65 -0.02 -12.06
C ALA A 32 13.77 -1.44 -11.47
N LEU A 33 14.28 -2.37 -12.28
CA LEU A 33 14.52 -3.76 -11.89
C LEU A 33 15.99 -3.94 -11.52
N GLY A 34 16.24 -4.38 -10.28
CA GLY A 34 17.55 -4.67 -9.73
C GLY A 34 17.63 -6.07 -9.12
N ALA A 35 18.79 -6.41 -8.57
CA ALA A 35 19.02 -7.69 -7.88
C ALA A 35 18.17 -7.84 -6.60
N ASP A 36 17.72 -6.72 -6.04
CA ASP A 36 16.87 -6.57 -4.86
C ASP A 36 15.37 -6.50 -5.19
N GLY A 37 15.01 -6.51 -6.48
CA GLY A 37 13.62 -6.55 -6.95
C GLY A 37 13.21 -5.31 -7.76
N LEU A 38 11.93 -4.96 -7.70
CA LEU A 38 11.35 -3.84 -8.43
C LEU A 38 11.27 -2.61 -7.52
N THR A 39 11.99 -1.55 -7.89
CA THR A 39 11.88 -0.23 -7.23
C THR A 39 10.95 0.68 -8.02
N GLN A 40 9.99 1.28 -7.32
CA GLN A 40 9.14 2.35 -7.84
C GLN A 40 9.52 3.68 -7.20
N ARG A 41 9.75 4.70 -8.02
CA ARG A 41 9.94 6.08 -7.57
C ARG A 41 8.92 6.99 -8.23
N VAL A 42 8.12 7.67 -7.42
CA VAL A 42 7.18 8.70 -7.89
C VAL A 42 7.77 10.08 -7.62
N LYS A 43 7.79 10.93 -8.65
CA LYS A 43 8.12 12.35 -8.55
C LYS A 43 6.93 13.16 -9.04
N ALA A 44 6.39 14.01 -8.18
CA ALA A 44 5.39 14.99 -8.54
C ALA A 44 6.02 16.39 -8.54
N THR A 45 5.72 17.17 -9.57
CA THR A 45 6.14 18.58 -9.68
C THR A 45 4.90 19.43 -9.83
N ASN A 46 4.66 20.33 -8.87
CA ASN A 46 3.61 21.34 -8.99
C ASN A 46 4.07 22.41 -10.00
N LEU A 47 3.31 22.55 -11.09
CA LEU A 47 3.55 23.54 -12.16
C LEU A 47 2.68 24.78 -12.00
N SER A 48 1.87 24.86 -10.94
CA SER A 48 1.06 26.02 -10.60
C SER A 48 1.82 26.97 -9.67
N HIS A 49 1.32 28.20 -9.55
CA HIS A 49 1.90 29.24 -8.68
C HIS A 49 1.58 29.03 -7.19
N ASP A 50 0.45 28.38 -6.89
CA ASP A 50 -0.01 28.13 -5.51
C ASP A 50 0.32 26.71 -5.06
N PHE A 51 0.45 26.51 -3.74
CA PHE A 51 0.63 25.19 -3.14
C PHE A 51 -0.57 24.28 -3.46
N ALA A 52 -0.29 23.06 -3.92
CA ALA A 52 -1.29 22.05 -4.25
C ALA A 52 -1.30 20.94 -3.18
N PRO A 53 -2.47 20.48 -2.70
CA PRO A 53 -2.55 19.25 -1.95
C PRO A 53 -2.17 18.08 -2.87
N TRP A 54 -1.30 17.19 -2.43
CA TRP A 54 -0.85 16.03 -3.21
C TRP A 54 -0.70 14.83 -2.30
N GLY A 55 -1.11 13.67 -2.80
CA GLY A 55 -0.87 12.37 -2.18
C GLY A 55 -0.69 11.30 -3.25
N THR A 56 0.12 10.29 -2.97
CA THR A 56 0.28 9.12 -3.85
C THR A 56 0.38 7.86 -3.02
N GLY A 57 -0.24 6.78 -3.51
CA GLY A 57 -0.09 5.42 -3.03
C GLY A 57 -0.02 4.49 -4.24
N PRO A 58 0.97 3.60 -4.35
CA PRO A 58 0.94 2.55 -5.35
C PRO A 58 -0.04 1.46 -4.91
N HIS A 59 -0.63 0.71 -5.84
CA HIS A 59 -1.62 -0.33 -5.52
C HIS A 59 -1.14 -1.76 -5.83
N PRO A 60 0.09 -2.17 -5.43
CA PRO A 60 0.58 -3.51 -5.73
C PRO A 60 -0.15 -4.55 -4.88
N TYR A 61 -0.48 -5.68 -5.50
CA TYR A 61 -0.96 -6.86 -4.80
C TYR A 61 0.22 -7.81 -4.58
N LEU A 62 0.61 -7.99 -3.31
CA LEU A 62 1.57 -9.00 -2.92
C LEU A 62 0.91 -10.37 -2.92
N VAL A 63 1.68 -11.38 -3.32
CA VAL A 63 1.22 -12.77 -3.39
C VAL A 63 2.23 -13.71 -2.76
N ALA A 64 1.73 -14.76 -2.14
CA ALA A 64 2.49 -15.93 -1.75
C ALA A 64 1.83 -17.19 -2.36
N PRO A 65 2.48 -18.36 -2.34
CA PRO A 65 1.84 -19.60 -2.76
C PRO A 65 0.59 -19.92 -1.94
N GLY A 66 -0.44 -20.48 -2.57
CA GLY A 66 -1.70 -20.87 -1.91
C GLY A 66 -2.72 -19.74 -1.77
N ASP A 67 -3.73 -19.97 -0.94
CA ASP A 67 -4.84 -19.04 -0.71
C ASP A 67 -4.48 -17.97 0.32
N LEU A 68 -5.03 -16.76 0.18
CA LEU A 68 -4.71 -15.61 1.04
C LEU A 68 -4.97 -15.88 2.52
N ASP A 69 -5.97 -16.71 2.84
CA ASP A 69 -6.31 -17.09 4.21
C ASP A 69 -5.16 -17.83 4.90
N ASP A 70 -4.33 -18.56 4.16
CA ASP A 70 -3.19 -19.32 4.68
C ASP A 70 -1.91 -18.48 4.78
N TRP A 71 -1.91 -17.26 4.23
CA TRP A 71 -0.74 -16.42 4.23
C TRP A 71 -0.50 -15.77 5.60
N THR A 72 0.78 -15.67 5.97
CA THR A 72 1.26 -14.94 7.14
C THR A 72 1.61 -13.51 6.73
N LEU A 73 0.99 -12.53 7.39
CA LEU A 73 1.32 -11.10 7.25
C LEU A 73 2.20 -10.66 8.43
N THR A 74 3.19 -9.82 8.13
CA THR A 74 3.90 -8.99 9.11
C THR A 74 3.83 -7.54 8.66
N LEU A 75 3.33 -6.67 9.52
CA LEU A 75 3.21 -5.23 9.31
C LEU A 75 3.54 -4.50 10.64
N PRO A 76 4.69 -3.81 10.73
CA PRO A 76 5.08 -3.14 11.96
C PRO A 76 4.38 -1.77 12.10
N ALA A 77 3.07 -1.78 12.34
CA ALA A 77 2.23 -0.59 12.54
C ALA A 77 1.46 -0.67 13.86
N ALA A 78 1.41 0.44 14.61
CA ALA A 78 0.77 0.45 15.92
C ALA A 78 -0.64 1.07 15.93
N GLN A 79 -1.02 1.80 14.89
CA GLN A 79 -2.31 2.48 14.77
C GLN A 79 -3.02 2.09 13.48
N VAL A 80 -4.35 2.00 13.54
CA VAL A 80 -5.24 1.80 12.39
C VAL A 80 -6.28 2.92 12.35
N LEU A 81 -6.60 3.39 11.14
CA LEU A 81 -7.65 4.37 10.89
C LEU A 81 -9.00 3.66 10.79
N THR A 82 -9.85 3.86 11.78
CA THR A 82 -11.23 3.37 11.75
C THR A 82 -12.06 4.15 10.74
N VAL A 83 -13.06 3.47 10.17
CA VAL A 83 -13.87 4.01 9.09
C VAL A 83 -15.36 3.73 9.31
N THR A 84 -16.23 4.49 8.63
CA THR A 84 -17.66 4.21 8.64
C THR A 84 -17.97 2.90 7.92
N PRO A 85 -18.95 2.11 8.38
CA PRO A 85 -19.23 0.79 7.80
C PRO A 85 -19.84 0.84 6.40
N ASP A 86 -20.40 1.98 6.00
CA ASP A 86 -21.15 2.14 4.74
C ASP A 86 -20.30 2.68 3.59
N ARG A 87 -19.32 3.54 3.90
CA ARG A 87 -18.57 4.34 2.91
C ARG A 87 -17.07 4.32 3.11
N LEU A 88 -16.60 3.61 4.13
CA LEU A 88 -15.19 3.59 4.53
C LEU A 88 -14.63 5.00 4.75
N SER A 89 -15.46 5.93 5.22
CA SER A 89 -15.03 7.30 5.50
C SER A 89 -14.23 7.33 6.81
N PRO A 90 -13.04 7.96 6.87
CA PRO A 90 -12.23 8.04 8.09
C PRO A 90 -12.99 8.62 9.29
N VAL A 91 -12.88 7.94 10.44
CA VAL A 91 -13.52 8.34 11.71
C VAL A 91 -12.46 8.78 12.73
N GLY A 92 -11.41 7.97 12.92
CA GLY A 92 -10.36 8.27 13.88
C GLY A 92 -9.35 7.14 14.05
N LEU A 93 -8.23 7.45 14.71
CA LEU A 93 -7.17 6.49 14.99
C LEU A 93 -7.50 5.65 16.22
N GLN A 94 -7.18 4.37 16.15
CA GLN A 94 -7.16 3.45 17.29
C GLN A 94 -5.88 2.62 17.29
N PRO A 95 -5.37 2.23 18.48
CA PRO A 95 -4.32 1.22 18.55
C PRO A 95 -4.79 -0.07 17.87
N VAL A 96 -3.91 -0.73 17.12
CA VAL A 96 -4.24 -2.04 16.49
C VAL A 96 -4.67 -3.09 17.52
N THR A 97 -4.25 -2.93 18.78
CA THR A 97 -4.64 -3.80 19.90
C THR A 97 -6.09 -3.66 20.33
N ALA A 98 -6.82 -2.64 19.88
CA ALA A 98 -8.25 -2.48 20.20
C ALA A 98 -9.11 -3.58 19.55
N ASP A 99 -8.67 -4.10 18.41
CA ASP A 99 -9.21 -5.29 17.72
C ASP A 99 -8.03 -6.08 17.16
N ALA A 100 -7.26 -6.69 18.07
CA ALA A 100 -5.99 -7.33 17.74
C ALA A 100 -6.15 -8.51 16.76
N GLU A 101 -7.26 -9.24 16.86
CA GLU A 101 -7.55 -10.36 15.95
C GLU A 101 -7.76 -9.90 14.51
N ARG A 102 -8.17 -8.65 14.29
CA ARG A 102 -8.35 -8.10 12.95
C ARG A 102 -7.16 -7.29 12.45
N PHE A 103 -6.49 -6.55 13.32
CA PHE A 103 -5.55 -5.49 12.90
C PHE A 103 -4.13 -5.64 13.42
N ASP A 104 -3.84 -6.47 14.43
CA ASP A 104 -2.48 -6.55 14.99
C ASP A 104 -1.63 -7.59 14.25
N PHE A 105 -0.81 -7.09 13.32
CA PHE A 105 0.16 -7.88 12.55
C PHE A 105 1.60 -7.46 12.83
N ARG A 106 1.85 -6.81 13.98
CA ARG A 106 3.22 -6.41 14.38
C ARG A 106 4.11 -7.63 14.56
N GLU A 107 3.54 -8.71 15.09
CA GLU A 107 4.12 -10.05 15.06
C GLU A 107 3.55 -10.84 13.86
N PRO A 108 4.35 -11.71 13.21
CA PRO A 108 3.89 -12.52 12.08
C PRO A 108 2.67 -13.37 12.44
N ARG A 109 1.59 -13.25 11.67
CA ARG A 109 0.35 -14.01 11.90
C ARG A 109 -0.37 -14.34 10.60
N THR A 110 -0.99 -15.52 10.54
CA THR A 110 -1.88 -15.93 9.47
C THR A 110 -3.09 -14.99 9.35
N LEU A 111 -3.47 -14.62 8.13
CA LEU A 111 -4.60 -13.74 7.86
C LEU A 111 -5.93 -14.41 8.23
N GLY A 112 -6.15 -15.66 7.80
CA GLY A 112 -7.45 -16.31 7.92
C GLY A 112 -8.56 -15.50 7.24
N ALA A 113 -9.79 -15.58 7.74
CA ALA A 113 -10.96 -14.94 7.14
C ALA A 113 -11.09 -13.43 7.42
N VAL A 114 -10.05 -12.75 7.92
CA VAL A 114 -10.12 -11.32 8.22
C VAL A 114 -10.35 -10.51 6.94
N MET A 115 -11.22 -9.51 7.06
CA MET A 115 -11.48 -8.52 6.01
C MET A 115 -10.86 -7.19 6.42
N ILE A 116 -9.90 -6.72 5.65
CA ILE A 116 -9.17 -5.49 5.90
C ILE A 116 -9.30 -4.62 4.67
N ASP A 117 -9.81 -3.40 4.86
CA ASP A 117 -9.66 -2.29 3.95
C ASP A 117 -9.38 -1.02 4.76
N HIS A 118 -8.21 -0.97 5.41
CA HIS A 118 -7.88 0.08 6.38
C HIS A 118 -6.45 0.60 6.19
N ALA A 119 -6.29 1.89 6.50
CA ALA A 119 -5.00 2.55 6.56
C ALA A 119 -4.37 2.36 7.95
N TYR A 120 -3.07 2.06 7.97
CA TYR A 120 -2.25 1.93 9.15
C TYR A 120 -1.23 3.06 9.24
N THR A 121 -0.86 3.45 10.45
CA THR A 121 0.20 4.44 10.72
C THR A 121 0.93 4.09 12.02
N ASP A 122 1.78 5.01 12.51
CA ASP A 122 2.71 4.78 13.61
C ASP A 122 3.61 3.57 13.29
N LEU A 123 4.26 3.67 12.13
CA LEU A 123 5.06 2.60 11.53
C LEU A 123 6.43 2.52 12.22
N VAL A 124 6.80 1.35 12.70
CA VAL A 124 8.12 1.09 13.28
C VAL A 124 9.13 0.89 12.14
N ARG A 125 10.19 1.69 12.18
CA ARG A 125 11.25 1.70 11.18
C ARG A 125 12.46 0.94 11.67
N ASP A 126 13.14 0.27 10.76
CA ASP A 126 14.43 -0.35 11.03
C ASP A 126 15.55 0.71 11.15
N ARG A 127 16.78 0.23 11.37
CA ARG A 127 17.97 1.08 11.50
C ARG A 127 18.28 1.93 10.26
N ASP A 128 17.78 1.51 9.09
CA ASP A 128 18.00 2.17 7.81
C ASP A 128 16.84 3.15 7.51
N GLY A 129 15.89 3.31 8.45
CA GLY A 129 14.76 4.21 8.35
C GLY A 129 13.60 3.66 7.51
N LEU A 130 13.62 2.37 7.20
CA LEU A 130 12.67 1.72 6.31
C LEU A 130 11.60 0.96 7.09
N VAL A 131 10.41 0.86 6.50
CA VAL A 131 9.32 -0.02 6.94
C VAL A 131 9.24 -1.15 5.92
N THR A 132 9.05 -2.38 6.38
CA THR A 132 8.81 -3.53 5.50
C THR A 132 7.52 -4.23 5.89
N ALA A 133 6.61 -4.39 4.92
CA ALA A 133 5.48 -5.30 5.02
C ALA A 133 5.81 -6.58 4.25
N ARG A 134 5.46 -7.73 4.81
CA ARG A 134 5.80 -9.04 4.24
C ARG A 134 4.60 -9.97 4.29
N VAL A 135 4.40 -10.71 3.20
CA VAL A 135 3.42 -11.79 3.07
C VAL A 135 4.16 -13.06 2.66
N THR A 136 3.95 -14.16 3.39
CA THR A 136 4.54 -15.47 3.07
C THR A 136 3.55 -16.61 3.27
N ASP A 137 3.77 -17.73 2.60
CA ASP A 137 3.16 -19.00 2.95
C ASP A 137 3.77 -19.58 4.24
N ALA A 138 3.32 -20.79 4.63
CA ALA A 138 3.80 -21.49 5.82
C ALA A 138 5.27 -21.94 5.72
N GLN A 139 5.86 -21.92 4.53
CA GLN A 139 7.25 -22.27 4.25
C GLN A 139 8.16 -21.03 4.19
N GLY A 140 7.59 -19.83 4.35
CA GLY A 140 8.32 -18.57 4.31
C GLY A 140 8.54 -18.01 2.89
N VAL A 141 7.88 -18.57 1.87
CA VAL A 141 7.96 -18.10 0.48
C VAL A 141 6.89 -17.04 0.24
N GLY A 142 7.26 -15.93 -0.39
CA GLY A 142 6.32 -14.87 -0.73
C GLY A 142 7.00 -13.58 -1.14
N ALA A 143 6.37 -12.45 -0.84
CA ALA A 143 6.81 -11.13 -1.28
C ALA A 143 6.87 -10.14 -0.11
N ALA A 144 7.66 -9.08 -0.29
CA ALA A 144 7.74 -7.97 0.63
C ALA A 144 7.79 -6.65 -0.15
N ILE A 145 7.32 -5.59 0.49
CA ILE A 145 7.46 -4.22 0.02
C ILE A 145 8.06 -3.38 1.14
N THR A 146 9.00 -2.52 0.76
CA THR A 146 9.77 -1.68 1.68
C THR A 146 9.72 -0.22 1.24
N TRP A 147 9.56 0.70 2.19
CA TRP A 147 9.45 2.14 1.92
C TRP A 147 10.00 3.00 3.08
N ASP A 148 10.32 4.26 2.77
CA ASP A 148 10.94 5.18 3.74
C ASP A 148 9.95 6.14 4.41
N SER A 149 10.48 7.14 5.12
CA SER A 149 9.69 8.08 5.93
C SER A 149 8.79 9.02 5.14
N ARG A 150 8.91 9.06 3.81
CA ARG A 150 8.05 9.86 2.95
C ARG A 150 6.65 9.27 2.80
N CYS A 151 6.47 7.99 3.13
CA CYS A 151 5.15 7.37 3.25
C CYS A 151 4.88 6.98 4.72
N PRO A 152 4.25 7.87 5.52
CA PRO A 152 3.95 7.60 6.93
C PRO A 152 2.70 6.74 7.14
N TRP A 153 1.97 6.43 6.07
CA TRP A 153 0.78 5.58 6.08
C TRP A 153 0.94 4.40 5.13
N VAL A 154 0.15 3.35 5.36
CA VAL A 154 0.01 2.22 4.43
C VAL A 154 -1.42 1.70 4.44
N GLN A 155 -2.06 1.60 3.27
CA GLN A 155 -3.33 0.89 3.14
C GLN A 155 -3.05 -0.61 3.04
N VAL A 156 -3.84 -1.41 3.74
CA VAL A 156 -3.89 -2.86 3.53
C VAL A 156 -5.29 -3.22 3.08
N HIS A 157 -5.39 -3.92 1.95
CA HIS A 157 -6.66 -4.41 1.42
C HIS A 157 -6.58 -5.90 1.05
N THR A 158 -7.48 -6.71 1.62
CA THR A 158 -7.55 -8.18 1.43
C THR A 158 -8.28 -8.60 0.15
N ALA A 159 -8.58 -7.67 -0.76
CA ALA A 159 -9.23 -7.94 -2.05
C ALA A 159 -10.64 -8.53 -1.94
N ASP A 160 -11.33 -8.32 -0.82
CA ASP A 160 -12.70 -8.83 -0.64
C ASP A 160 -13.67 -8.15 -1.60
N GLN A 161 -14.11 -8.90 -2.61
CA GLN A 161 -15.08 -8.43 -3.60
C GLN A 161 -16.52 -8.58 -3.09
N PRO A 162 -17.45 -7.64 -3.42
CA PRO A 162 -18.86 -7.72 -3.04
C PRO A 162 -19.58 -9.00 -3.49
N GLY A 163 -19.11 -9.64 -4.57
CA GLY A 163 -19.66 -10.91 -5.07
C GLY A 163 -19.14 -12.17 -4.35
N GLY A 164 -18.30 -12.03 -3.33
CA GLY A 164 -17.75 -13.14 -2.55
C GLY A 164 -16.78 -14.03 -3.36
N PRO A 165 -16.61 -15.31 -2.97
CA PRO A 165 -15.64 -16.22 -3.59
C PRO A 165 -15.80 -16.44 -5.09
N GLU A 166 -17.01 -16.25 -5.63
CA GLU A 166 -17.29 -16.40 -7.07
C GLU A 166 -16.86 -15.16 -7.89
N ALA A 167 -16.57 -14.03 -7.23
CA ALA A 167 -16.16 -12.82 -7.91
C ALA A 167 -14.70 -12.92 -8.38
N PRO A 168 -14.39 -12.56 -9.64
CA PRO A 168 -13.01 -12.54 -10.12
C PRO A 168 -12.11 -11.68 -9.24
N GLY A 169 -10.99 -12.24 -8.79
CA GLY A 169 -10.00 -11.54 -7.97
C GLY A 169 -10.34 -11.45 -6.48
N HIS A 170 -11.44 -12.05 -6.02
CA HIS A 170 -11.76 -12.13 -4.58
C HIS A 170 -10.61 -12.78 -3.81
N ARG A 171 -10.00 -12.01 -2.91
CA ARG A 171 -8.88 -12.44 -2.06
C ARG A 171 -7.69 -13.04 -2.82
N ALA A 172 -7.48 -12.61 -4.07
CA ALA A 172 -6.42 -13.13 -4.94
C ALA A 172 -5.03 -12.54 -4.65
N GLY A 173 -4.93 -11.57 -3.74
CA GLY A 173 -3.70 -10.92 -3.34
C GLY A 173 -3.93 -9.94 -2.20
N LEU A 174 -2.86 -9.56 -1.51
CA LEU A 174 -2.92 -8.54 -0.46
C LEU A 174 -2.40 -7.22 -1.04
N ALA A 175 -3.28 -6.24 -1.19
CA ALA A 175 -2.85 -4.89 -1.55
C ALA A 175 -2.13 -4.25 -0.36
N VAL A 176 -0.93 -3.73 -0.62
CA VAL A 176 -0.11 -3.00 0.35
C VAL A 176 0.32 -1.69 -0.28
N GLU A 177 -0.22 -0.59 0.19
CA GLU A 177 -0.14 0.71 -0.49
C GLU A 177 0.51 1.75 0.42
N PRO A 178 1.84 1.91 0.40
CA PRO A 178 2.50 2.98 1.13
C PRO A 178 2.06 4.36 0.61
N MET A 179 1.48 5.18 1.48
CA MET A 179 0.90 6.49 1.12
C MET A 179 1.68 7.64 1.75
N THR A 180 1.88 8.71 0.97
CA THR A 180 2.48 9.99 1.40
C THR A 180 1.55 10.81 2.28
#